data_AF-A0A3N5TP20-F1
#
_entry.id   AF-A0A3N5TP20-F1
#
_cell.length_a   1.000
_cell.length_b   1.000
_cell.length_c   1.000
_cell.angle_alpha   90.00
_cell.angle_beta   90.00
_cell.angle_gamma   90.00
#
_symmetry.space_group_name_H-M   'P 1'
#
loop_
_entity.id
_entity.type
_entity.pdbx_description
1 polymer ?
#
loop_
_entity_poly.entity_id
_entity_poly.type
_entity_poly.pdbx_seq_one_letter_code
_entity_poly.pdbx_strand_id
1 'polypeptide(L)'
;MGEAPGEKRTILHVIDALNVGGAQEMLVLLADKTPKSAYRTLVCVLQPDTTVKPRIEANQAPVYCLMRPRPSILSPGDFFLSFYQNIRDIVS
;
A
#
# COMPACT_ATOMS: atom_id res chain seq x y z
N MET A 1 -21.96 -19.04 24.47
CA MET A 1 -22.00 -19.31 23.02
C MET A 1 -20.65 -18.87 22.48
N GLY A 2 -19.73 -19.82 22.28
CA GLY A 2 -18.36 -19.53 21.88
C GLY A 2 -18.26 -19.34 20.38
N GLU A 3 -17.69 -18.22 19.94
CA GLU A 3 -17.26 -18.07 18.55
C GLU A 3 -16.20 -19.14 18.27
N ALA A 4 -16.36 -19.89 17.18
CA ALA A 4 -15.28 -20.68 16.58
C ALA A 4 -14.05 -19.77 16.42
N PRO A 5 -12.78 -20.27 16.54
CA PRO A 5 -11.58 -19.43 16.50
C PRO A 5 -11.66 -18.50 15.29
N GLY A 6 -11.99 -17.23 15.58
CA GLY A 6 -12.52 -16.31 14.59
C GLY A 6 -11.46 -16.01 13.55
N GLU A 7 -11.74 -16.31 12.29
CA GLU A 7 -10.85 -16.00 11.19
C GLU A 7 -10.59 -14.48 11.19
N LYS A 8 -9.31 -14.09 11.28
CA LYS A 8 -8.92 -12.68 11.34
C LYS A 8 -9.38 -11.97 10.07
N ARG A 9 -10.04 -10.82 10.21
CA ARG A 9 -10.40 -9.98 9.06
C ARG A 9 -9.15 -9.33 8.47
N THR A 10 -9.09 -9.20 7.15
CA THR A 10 -7.92 -8.59 6.48
C THR A 10 -8.22 -7.14 6.10
N ILE A 11 -7.31 -6.24 6.44
CA ILE A 11 -7.32 -4.83 6.02
C ILE A 11 -6.19 -4.65 5.01
N LEU A 12 -6.53 -4.22 3.79
CA LEU A 12 -5.58 -3.86 2.76
C LEU A 12 -5.56 -2.35 2.56
N HIS A 13 -4.44 -1.70 2.86
CA HIS A 13 -4.20 -0.30 2.52
C HIS A 13 -3.57 -0.22 1.14
N VAL A 14 -4.18 0.52 0.21
CA VAL A 14 -3.61 0.82 -1.10
C VAL A 14 -3.18 2.28 -1.11
N ILE A 15 -1.89 2.54 -1.33
CA ILE A 15 -1.28 3.87 -1.29
C ILE A 15 -0.42 4.11 -2.53
N ASP A 16 -0.39 5.36 -2.99
CA ASP A 16 0.42 5.76 -4.15
C ASP A 16 1.92 5.66 -3.87
N ALA A 17 2.43 6.30 -2.80
CA ALA A 17 3.84 6.28 -2.41
C ALA A 17 4.03 6.26 -0.88
N LEU A 18 5.13 5.66 -0.42
CA LEU A 18 5.50 5.57 1.01
C LEU A 18 6.66 6.52 1.36
N ASN A 19 6.66 7.71 0.77
CA ASN A 19 7.54 8.82 1.13
C ASN A 19 7.20 9.39 2.53
N VAL A 20 8.06 10.24 3.08
CA VAL A 20 7.81 10.86 4.39
C VAL A 20 6.70 11.92 4.27
N GLY A 21 5.61 11.74 5.02
CA GLY A 21 4.45 12.63 4.99
C GLY A 21 3.37 12.22 6.00
N GLY A 22 2.38 13.10 6.20
CA GLY A 22 1.35 12.88 7.24
C GLY A 22 0.47 11.65 7.01
N ALA A 23 0.17 11.32 5.76
CA ALA A 23 -0.62 10.13 5.42
C ALA A 23 0.14 8.83 5.75
N GLN A 24 1.46 8.83 5.55
CA GLN A 24 2.32 7.69 5.82
C GLN A 24 2.55 7.52 7.33
N GLU A 25 2.70 8.60 8.07
CA GLU A 25 2.70 8.56 9.54
C GLU A 25 1.39 7.99 10.10
N MET A 26 0.25 8.39 9.53
CA MET A 26 -1.04 7.82 9.88
C MET A 26 -1.09 6.32 9.60
N LEU A 27 -0.51 5.86 8.48
CA LEU A 27 -0.45 4.43 8.17
C LEU A 27 0.42 3.66 9.19
N VAL A 28 1.54 4.22 9.64
CA VAL A 28 2.34 3.63 10.73
C VAL A 28 1.50 3.52 12.01
N LEU A 29 0.77 4.56 12.38
CA LEU A 29 -0.12 4.55 13.54
C LEU A 29 -1.25 3.54 13.39
N LEU A 30 -1.83 3.39 12.21
CA LEU A 30 -2.85 2.38 11.95
C LEU A 30 -2.28 0.96 12.09
N ALA A 31 -1.08 0.70 11.56
CA ALA A 31 -0.41 -0.58 11.76
C ALA A 31 -0.14 -0.86 13.25
N ASP A 32 0.33 0.14 14.00
CA ASP A 32 0.59 0.03 15.44
C ASP A 32 -0.69 -0.17 16.28
N LYS A 33 -1.77 0.54 15.97
CA LYS A 33 -3.00 0.52 16.80
C LYS A 33 -4.01 -0.54 16.37
N THR A 34 -3.90 -1.13 15.19
CA THR A 34 -4.80 -2.20 14.76
C THR A 34 -4.68 -3.43 15.68
N PRO A 35 -5.78 -3.97 16.21
CA PRO A 35 -5.73 -5.13 17.09
C PRO A 35 -5.41 -6.40 16.30
N LYS A 36 -4.18 -6.91 16.48
CA LYS A 36 -3.63 -8.08 15.76
C LYS A 36 -4.33 -9.40 16.08
N SER A 37 -5.09 -9.44 17.17
CA SER A 37 -5.96 -10.57 17.52
C SER A 37 -7.15 -10.69 16.57
N ALA A 38 -7.67 -9.57 16.06
CA ALA A 38 -8.87 -9.51 15.23
C ALA A 38 -8.56 -9.25 13.74
N TYR A 39 -7.45 -8.57 13.45
CA TYR A 39 -7.13 -8.13 12.09
C TYR A 39 -5.74 -8.53 11.63
N ARG A 40 -5.62 -8.77 10.33
CA ARG A 40 -4.37 -8.83 9.57
C ARG A 40 -4.27 -7.57 8.71
N THR A 41 -3.22 -6.78 8.87
CA THR A 41 -2.99 -5.57 8.07
C THR A 41 -2.00 -5.85 6.96
N LEU A 42 -2.30 -5.39 5.75
CA LEU A 42 -1.43 -5.46 4.57
C LEU A 42 -1.33 -4.06 3.96
N VAL A 43 -0.19 -3.73 3.38
CA VAL A 43 0.00 -2.48 2.64
C VAL A 43 0.46 -2.79 1.24
N CYS A 44 -0.24 -2.24 0.25
CA CYS A 44 0.14 -2.23 -1.15
C CYS A 44 0.52 -0.81 -1.55
N VAL A 45 1.74 -0.63 -2.03
CA VAL A 45 2.26 0.65 -2.53
C VAL A 45 2.47 0.57 -4.03
N LEU A 46 2.06 1.60 -4.75
CA LEU A 46 2.19 1.65 -6.21
C LEU A 46 3.63 2.02 -6.60
N GLN A 47 4.14 3.12 -6.08
CA GLN A 47 5.42 3.70 -6.47
C GLN A 47 6.62 3.08 -5.74
N PRO A 48 7.83 3.13 -6.35
CA PRO A 48 9.02 2.52 -5.77
C PRO A 48 9.57 3.24 -4.52
N ASP A 49 9.07 4.43 -4.18
CA ASP A 49 9.47 5.08 -2.93
C ASP A 49 8.84 4.39 -1.74
N THR A 50 9.68 3.65 -1.00
CA THR A 50 9.30 2.88 0.18
C THR A 50 10.00 3.35 1.45
N THR A 51 10.30 4.64 1.59
CA THR A 51 11.06 5.18 2.72
C THR A 51 10.49 4.79 4.09
N VAL A 52 9.17 4.79 4.25
CA VAL A 52 8.49 4.48 5.53
C VAL A 52 8.25 2.98 5.74
N LYS A 53 8.54 2.13 4.74
CA LYS A 53 8.29 0.67 4.79
C LYS A 53 8.82 -0.01 6.05
N PRO A 54 10.09 0.18 6.48
CA PRO A 54 10.61 -0.54 7.66
C PRO A 54 9.81 -0.26 8.94
N ARG A 55 9.26 0.94 9.08
CA ARG A 55 8.47 1.34 10.25
C ARG A 55 7.08 0.69 10.25
N ILE A 56 6.51 0.47 9.06
CA ILE A 56 5.25 -0.24 8.90
C ILE A 56 5.45 -1.73 9.18
N GLU A 57 6.50 -2.33 8.60
CA GLU A 57 6.80 -3.76 8.77
C GLU A 57 7.17 -4.13 10.22
N ALA A 58 7.78 -3.21 10.96
CA ALA A 58 8.02 -3.36 12.41
C ALA A 58 6.72 -3.60 13.22
N ASN A 59 5.56 -3.20 12.67
CA ASN A 59 4.24 -3.39 13.29
C ASN A 59 3.49 -4.62 12.76
N GLN A 60 4.19 -5.60 12.17
CA GLN A 60 3.62 -6.82 11.60
C GLN A 60 2.66 -6.59 10.42
N ALA A 61 2.79 -5.44 9.74
CA ALA A 61 2.06 -5.11 8.53
C ALA A 61 3.00 -5.22 7.32
N PRO A 62 3.00 -6.33 6.55
CA PRO A 62 3.85 -6.47 5.37
C PRO A 62 3.50 -5.45 4.29
N VAL A 63 4.53 -4.97 3.60
CA VAL A 63 4.41 -3.98 2.53
C VAL A 63 4.82 -4.59 1.19
N TYR A 64 3.90 -4.54 0.22
CA TYR A 64 4.10 -5.01 -1.14
C TYR A 64 4.14 -3.83 -2.11
N CYS A 65 5.23 -3.70 -2.86
CA CYS A 65 5.40 -2.64 -3.86
C CYS A 65 5.11 -3.18 -5.27
N LEU A 66 4.23 -2.51 -6.02
CA LEU A 66 3.90 -2.86 -7.40
C LEU A 66 4.87 -2.27 -8.43
N MET A 67 5.85 -1.46 -8.01
CA MET A 67 6.88 -0.87 -8.87
C MET A 67 6.28 -0.10 -10.06
N ARG A 68 5.18 0.62 -9.83
CA ARG A 68 4.50 1.49 -10.80
C ARG A 68 4.93 2.95 -10.58
N PRO A 69 5.98 3.43 -11.26
CA PRO A 69 6.36 4.84 -11.18
C PRO A 69 5.26 5.72 -11.76
N ARG A 70 4.98 6.84 -11.10
CA ARG A 70 4.08 7.85 -11.63
C ARG A 70 4.85 8.76 -12.59
N PRO A 71 4.47 8.83 -13.87
CA PRO A 71 5.08 9.77 -14.79
C PRO A 71 4.70 11.20 -14.39
N SER A 72 5.64 12.11 -14.59
CA SER A 72 5.41 13.52 -14.36
C SER A 72 4.45 14.07 -15.42
N ILE A 73 3.49 14.89 -15.00
CA ILE A 73 2.64 15.67 -15.93
C ILE A 73 3.51 16.62 -16.79
N LEU A 74 4.73 16.94 -16.32
CA LEU A 74 5.68 17.79 -17.04
C LEU A 74 6.40 17.04 -18.19
N SER A 75 6.25 15.73 -18.33
CA SER A 75 6.77 14.95 -19.47
C SER A 75 5.62 14.29 -20.26
N PRO A 76 5.06 14.99 -21.27
CA PRO A 76 3.87 14.53 -21.99
C PRO A 76 4.03 13.14 -22.61
N GLY A 77 5.22 12.82 -23.14
CA GLY A 77 5.49 11.52 -23.77
C GLY A 77 5.38 10.35 -22.79
N ASP A 78 5.97 10.49 -21.60
CA ASP A 78 5.92 9.44 -20.56
C ASP A 78 4.51 9.26 -20.00
N PHE A 79 3.75 10.36 -19.93
CA PHE A 79 2.34 10.32 -19.53
C PHE A 79 1.51 9.47 -20.50
N PHE A 80 1.60 9.70 -21.81
CA PHE A 80 0.88 8.89 -22.80
C PHE A 80 1.30 7.42 -22.81
N LEU A 81 2.60 7.13 -22.65
CA LEU A 81 3.09 5.75 -22.60
C LEU A 81 2.51 5.00 -21.40
N SER A 82 2.48 5.66 -20.23
CA SER A 82 1.91 5.07 -19.02
C SER A 82 0.40 4.89 -19.08
N PHE A 83 -0.31 5.80 -19.74
CA PHE A 83 -1.74 5.65 -19.97
C PHE A 83 -2.02 4.40 -20.82
N TYR A 84 -1.24 4.18 -21.88
CA TYR A 84 -1.35 2.99 -22.71
C TYR A 84 -1.02 1.70 -21.94
N GLN A 85 0.04 1.70 -21.12
CA GLN A 85 0.38 0.57 -20.25
C GLN A 85 -0.72 0.27 -19.22
N ASN A 86 -1.29 1.30 -18.59
CA ASN A 86 -2.40 1.13 -17.64
C ASN A 86 -3.64 0.55 -18.31
N ILE A 87 -4.00 0.99 -19.53
CA ILE A 87 -5.09 0.39 -20.29
C ILE A 87 -4.79 -1.07 -20.60
N ARG A 88 -3.59 -1.38 -21.08
CA ARG A 88 -3.19 -2.75 -21.38
C ARG A 88 -3.33 -3.67 -20.17
N ASP A 89 -2.84 -3.23 -19.01
CA ASP A 89 -2.87 -4.02 -17.78
C ASP A 89 -4.29 -4.19 -17.19
N ILE A 90 -5.26 -3.35 -17.55
CA ILE A 90 -6.67 -3.51 -17.16
C ILE A 90 -7.38 -4.54 -18.06
N VAL A 91 -6.94 -4.64 -19.31
CA VAL A 91 -7.59 -5.46 -20.34
C VAL A 91 -7.00 -6.88 -20.43
N SER A 92 -5.78 -7.11 -19.93
CA SER A 92 -5.11 -8.42 -19.87
C SER A 92 -5.39 -9.18 -18.58
#